data_AF-L0JSN5-F1
#
_entry.id   AF-L0JSN5-F1
#
_cell.length_a   1.000
_cell.length_b   1.000
_cell.length_c   1.000
_cell.angle_alpha   90.00
_cell.angle_beta   90.00
_cell.angle_gamma   90.00
#
_symmetry.space_group_name_H-M   'P 1'
#
loop_
_entity.id
_entity.type
_entity.pdbx_description
1 polymer ?
#
loop_
_entity_poly.entity_id
_entity_poly.type
_entity_poly.pdbx_seq_one_letter_code
_entity_poly.pdbx_strand_id
1 'polypeptide(L)' 'MLTNRQEDLLIAVALAEFSYETEDVDPDLANHAWQLAADRLVAWDVTPSEAVRALNIGNH' A
#
# COMPACT_ATOMS: atom_id res chain seq x y z
N MET A 1 -16.63 -10.00 4.11
CA MET A 1 -15.99 -9.14 5.14
C MET A 1 -14.50 -9.33 4.98
N LEU A 2 -13.73 -8.26 4.85
CA LEU A 2 -12.27 -8.36 4.78
C LEU A 2 -11.72 -8.72 6.16
N THR A 3 -10.60 -9.44 6.19
CA THR A 3 -9.85 -9.62 7.44
C THR A 3 -9.06 -8.33 7.72
N ASN A 4 -8.73 -8.05 8.99
CA ASN A 4 -7.88 -6.90 9.35
C ASN A 4 -6.59 -6.86 8.52
N ARG A 5 -6.00 -8.04 8.26
CA ARG A 5 -4.85 -8.18 7.37
C ARG A 5 -5.15 -7.71 5.95
N GLN A 6 -6.27 -8.14 5.35
CA GLN A 6 -6.63 -7.70 4.00
C GLN A 6 -6.94 -6.20 3.92
N GLU A 7 -7.55 -5.63 4.96
CA GLU A 7 -7.80 -4.18 5.02
C GLU A 7 -6.49 -3.39 5.07
N ASP A 8 -5.54 -3.79 5.91
CA ASP A 8 -4.24 -3.13 6.00
C ASP A 8 -3.44 -3.24 4.69
N LEU A 9 -3.48 -4.40 4.02
CA LEU A 9 -2.82 -4.56 2.73
C LEU A 9 -3.46 -3.68 1.66
N LEU A 10 -4.80 -3.57 1.64
CA LEU A 10 -5.50 -2.72 0.68
C LEU A 10 -5.15 -1.24 0.91
N ILE A 11 -5.10 -0.81 2.17
CA ILE A 11 -4.68 0.55 2.55
C ILE A 11 -3.24 0.80 2.11
N ALA A 12 -2.33 -0.16 2.34
CA ALA A 12 -0.93 -0.03 1.93
C ALA A 12 -0.78 0.15 0.41
N VAL A 13 -1.51 -0.66 -0.39
CA VAL A 13 -1.48 -0.54 -1.86
C VAL A 13 -2.05 0.81 -2.30
N ALA A 14 -3.19 1.24 -1.75
CA ALA A 14 -3.78 2.53 -2.10
C ALA A 14 -2.87 3.71 -1.76
N LEU A 15 -2.17 3.67 -0.63
CA LEU A 15 -1.20 4.69 -0.25
C LEU A 15 0.04 4.69 -1.14
N ALA A 16 0.50 3.52 -1.58
CA ALA A 16 1.61 3.41 -2.52
C ALA A 16 1.24 3.98 -3.91
N GLU A 17 0.04 3.68 -4.41
CA GLU A 17 -0.47 4.28 -5.66
C GLU A 17 -0.65 5.80 -5.51
N PHE A 18 -1.25 6.25 -4.41
CA PHE A 18 -1.42 7.68 -4.13
C PHE A 18 -0.08 8.42 -4.06
N SER A 19 0.94 7.83 -3.43
CA SER A 19 2.29 8.39 -3.39
C SER A 19 2.83 8.60 -4.81
N TYR A 20 2.72 7.59 -5.67
CA TYR A 20 3.23 7.66 -7.04
C TYR A 20 2.52 8.76 -7.85
N GLU A 21 1.19 8.83 -7.77
CA GLU A 21 0.41 9.83 -8.50
C GLU A 21 0.60 11.27 -7.98
N THR A 22 1.04 11.43 -6.72
CA THR A 22 1.18 12.74 -6.07
C THR A 22 2.62 13.28 -6.10
N GLU A 23 3.60 12.46 -6.50
CA GLU A 23 5.04 12.81 -6.43
C GLU A 23 5.37 14.14 -7.13
N ASP A 24 4.81 14.39 -8.31
CA ASP A 24 5.05 15.61 -9.09
C ASP A 24 4.24 16.83 -8.59
N VAL A 25 3.18 16.60 -7.79
CA VAL A 25 2.28 17.66 -7.30
C VAL A 25 2.71 18.15 -5.92
N ASP A 26 2.99 17.21 -5.02
CA ASP A 26 3.41 17.46 -3.64
C ASP A 26 4.34 16.31 -3.18
N PRO A 27 5.67 16.48 -3.36
CA PRO A 27 6.66 15.46 -3.00
C PRO A 27 6.66 15.11 -1.50
N ASP A 28 6.35 16.08 -0.64
CA ASP A 28 6.34 15.86 0.81
C ASP A 28 5.13 15.01 1.20
N LEU A 29 3.97 15.26 0.60
CA LEU A 29 2.78 14.44 0.79
C LEU A 29 2.94 13.04 0.21
N ALA A 30 3.55 12.92 -0.98
CA ALA A 30 3.87 11.64 -1.58
C ALA A 30 4.78 10.80 -0.66
N ASN A 31 5.87 11.40 -0.17
CA ASN A 31 6.79 10.70 0.75
C ASN A 31 6.10 10.25 2.05
N HIS A 32 5.21 11.07 2.63
CA HIS A 32 4.43 10.63 3.79
C HIS A 32 3.50 9.45 3.47
N ALA A 33 2.82 9.47 2.32
CA ALA A 33 1.97 8.38 1.89
C ALA A 33 2.77 7.08 1.69
N TRP A 34 3.96 7.16 1.08
CA TRP A 34 4.86 6.01 0.95
C TRP A 34 5.29 5.44 2.31
N GLN A 35 5.67 6.30 3.27
CA GLN A 35 6.03 5.85 4.62
C GLN A 35 4.86 5.14 5.32
N LEU A 36 3.65 5.70 5.24
CA LEU A 36 2.45 5.07 5.77
C LEU A 36 2.14 3.73 5.09
N ALA A 37 2.35 3.61 3.78
CA ALA A 37 2.21 2.33 3.07
C ALA A 37 3.21 1.30 3.61
N ALA A 38 4.48 1.67 3.73
CA ALA A 38 5.55 0.80 4.21
C ALA A 38 5.29 0.32 5.66
N ASP A 39 4.88 1.22 6.56
CA ASP A 39 4.58 0.88 7.95
C ASP A 39 3.48 -0.19 8.06
N ARG A 40 2.47 -0.11 7.19
CA ARG A 40 1.37 -1.11 7.14
C ARG A 40 1.82 -2.46 6.59
N LEU A 41 2.79 -2.49 5.69
CA LEU A 41 3.37 -3.74 5.18
C LEU A 41 4.30 -4.41 6.21
N VAL A 42 5.11 -3.63 6.92
CA VAL A 42 6.01 -4.12 7.98
C VAL A 42 5.22 -4.79 9.11
N ALA A 43 4.05 -4.26 9.47
CA ALA A 43 3.19 -4.85 10.50
C ALA A 43 2.79 -6.32 10.21
N TRP A 44 2.83 -6.74 8.95
CA TRP A 44 2.44 -8.07 8.50
C TRP A 44 3.61 -8.90 7.94
N ASP A 45 4.83 -8.40 8.02
CA ASP A 45 6.06 -9.01 7.47
C ASP A 45 5.89 -9.43 6.01
N VAL A 46 5.33 -8.54 5.19
CA VAL A 46 5.11 -8.79 3.76
C VAL A 46 5.76 -7.73 2.89
N THR A 47 6.25 -8.17 1.75
CA THR A 47 6.68 -7.28 0.67
C THR A 47 5.48 -6.70 -0.09
N PRO A 48 5.64 -5.58 -0.82
CA PRO A 48 4.59 -5.03 -1.68
C PRO A 48 4.04 -6.05 -2.69
N SER A 49 4.91 -6.88 -3.28
CA SER A 49 4.50 -7.91 -4.24
C SER A 49 3.63 -9.01 -3.61
N GLU A 50 3.91 -9.36 -2.35
CA GLU A 50 3.11 -10.33 -1.60
C GLU A 50 1.78 -9.73 -1.14
N ALA A 51 1.74 -8.44 -0.85
CA ALA A 51 0.50 -7.72 -0.56
C ALA A 51 -0.47 -7.76 -1.75
N VAL A 52 0.00 -7.43 -2.95
CA VAL A 52 -0.79 -7.51 -4.20
C VAL A 52 -1.30 -8.94 -4.43
N ARG A 53 -0.43 -9.94 -4.25
CA ARG A 53 -0.80 -11.36 -4.39
C ARG A 53 -1.83 -11.80 -3.35
N ALA A 54 -1.67 -11.37 -2.09
CA ALA A 54 -2.59 -11.69 -1.00
C ALA A 54 -3.98 -11.05 -1.17
N LEU A 55 -4.05 -9.94 -1.91
CA LEU A 55 -5.29 -9.27 -2.26
C LEU A 55 -5.95 -9.82 -3.54
N ASN A 56 -5.30 -10.74 -4.26
CA ASN A 56 -5.72 -11.20 -5.60
C ASN A 56 -5.93 -10.05 -6.61
N ILE A 57 -5.22 -8.93 -6.44
CA ILE A 57 -5.30 -7.80 -7.37
C ILE A 57 -4.47 -8.14 -8.61
N GLY A 58 -5.07 -8.01 -9.80
CA GLY A 58 -4.38 -8.21 -11.09
C GLY A 58 -4.40 -9.63 -11.67
N ASN A 59 -5.16 -10.57 -11.10
CA ASN A 59 -5.38 -11.91 -11.68
C ASN A 59 -6.74 -11.95 -12.41
N HIS A 60 -6.79 -11.34 -13.60
CA HIS A 60 -7.89 -11.43 -14.57
C HIS A 60 -7.32 -11.77 -15.95
#